data_AF-A0AAD6PCT8-F1
#
_entry.id   AF-A0AAD6PCT8-F1
#
_cell.length_a   1.000
_cell.length_b   1.000
_cell.length_c   1.000
_cell.angle_alpha   90.00
_cell.angle_beta   90.00
_cell.angle_gamma   90.00
#
_symmetry.space_group_name_H-M   'P 1'
#
loop_
_entity.id
_entity.type
_entity.pdbx_description
1 polymer ?
#
loop_
_entity_poly.entity_id
_entity_poly.type
_entity_poly.pdbx_seq_one_letter_code
_entity_poly.pdbx_strand_id
1 'polypeptide(L)'
;MPTALEENWGKPPGNLNSDGENLLVYGKQYGNVFIGVQPTFGYEGDPMRLLFSKSASPHHGFAAYFSFVETIFKADAVLHFGTHGSLEFMPGKQVGMSGVCYPDSLIGTIPNVCYYAANNPSEATIAKRRSYANTISYLTPPAENAGLYKGLKQ
;
A
#
# COMPACT_ATOMS: atom_id res chain seq x y z
N MET A 1 12.26 -4.33 -14.09
CA MET A 1 11.77 -3.52 -12.97
C MET A 1 12.58 -2.25 -12.73
N PRO A 2 13.90 -2.30 -12.48
CA PRO A 2 14.68 -1.11 -12.08
C PRO A 2 14.56 0.06 -13.08
N THR A 3 14.65 -0.24 -14.37
CA THR A 3 14.60 0.75 -15.46
C THR A 3 13.22 1.39 -15.67
N ALA A 4 12.13 0.72 -15.27
CA ALA A 4 10.77 1.24 -15.48
C ALA A 4 10.45 2.41 -14.53
N LEU A 5 11.09 2.45 -13.37
CA LEU A 5 10.89 3.52 -12.39
C LEU A 5 11.74 4.75 -12.70
N GLU A 6 12.85 4.58 -13.44
CA GLU A 6 13.78 5.67 -13.75
C GLU A 6 13.16 6.78 -14.59
N GLU A 7 12.16 6.46 -15.44
CA GLU A 7 11.46 7.44 -16.27
C GLU A 7 10.81 8.56 -15.42
N ASN A 8 10.23 8.19 -14.28
CA ASN A 8 9.53 9.13 -13.39
C ASN A 8 10.39 9.59 -12.21
N TRP A 9 11.35 8.78 -11.77
CA TRP A 9 12.05 8.96 -10.50
C TRP A 9 13.58 9.09 -10.61
N GLY A 10 14.12 9.07 -11.84
CA GLY A 10 15.56 9.12 -12.09
C GLY A 10 16.27 7.85 -11.62
N LYS A 11 17.61 7.88 -11.56
CA LYS A 11 18.39 6.72 -11.11
C LYS A 11 18.21 6.46 -9.60
N PRO A 12 18.23 5.19 -9.14
CA PRO A 12 18.35 4.88 -7.72
C PRO A 12 19.57 5.57 -7.06
N PRO A 13 19.51 5.94 -5.77
CA PRO A 13 18.39 5.72 -4.83
C PRO A 13 17.23 6.73 -5.01
N GLY A 14 17.39 7.74 -5.88
CA GLY A 14 16.42 8.84 -5.99
C GLY A 14 16.37 9.71 -4.73
N ASN A 15 15.32 10.53 -4.63
CA ASN A 15 15.20 11.55 -3.59
C ASN A 15 14.20 11.21 -2.48
N LEU A 16 13.40 10.14 -2.64
CA LEU A 16 12.39 9.72 -1.67
C LEU A 16 12.83 8.45 -0.95
N ASN A 17 12.73 8.46 0.39
CA ASN A 17 13.25 7.41 1.26
C ASN A 17 14.71 7.07 0.92
N SER A 18 15.56 8.10 0.94
CA SER A 18 16.96 8.01 0.57
C SER A 18 17.79 8.85 1.54
N ASP A 19 18.99 8.38 1.88
CA ASP A 19 20.01 9.16 2.59
C ASP A 19 21.02 9.81 1.63
N GLY A 20 20.80 9.69 0.32
CA GLY A 20 21.68 10.17 -0.75
C GLY A 20 22.48 9.04 -1.41
N GLU A 21 22.73 7.93 -0.71
CA GLU A 21 23.48 6.78 -1.21
C GLU A 21 22.64 5.50 -1.22
N ASN A 22 21.77 5.34 -0.23
CA ASN A 22 20.99 4.13 0.04
C ASN A 22 19.49 4.39 -0.03
N LEU A 23 18.74 3.34 -0.35
CA LEU A 23 17.28 3.30 -0.17
C LEU A 23 16.96 2.94 1.28
N LEU A 24 16.11 3.73 1.92
CA LEU A 24 15.71 3.58 3.31
C LEU A 24 14.40 2.80 3.42
N VAL A 25 14.43 1.70 4.17
CA VAL A 25 13.24 0.92 4.52
C VAL A 25 12.87 1.24 5.96
N TYR A 26 11.75 1.95 6.14
CA TYR A 26 11.32 2.36 7.47
C TYR A 26 10.49 1.28 8.15
N GLY A 27 10.96 0.85 9.32
CA GLY A 27 10.24 -0.08 10.17
C GLY A 27 11.09 -0.57 11.33
N LYS A 28 10.51 -1.46 12.12
CA LYS A 28 11.18 -2.07 13.27
C LYS A 28 10.92 -3.57 13.31
N GLN A 29 11.99 -4.33 13.46
CA GLN A 29 11.92 -5.78 13.66
C GLN A 29 11.87 -6.13 15.16
N TYR A 30 10.98 -7.07 15.48
CA TYR A 30 10.75 -7.69 16.77
C TYR A 30 10.78 -9.21 16.60
N GLY A 31 11.97 -9.81 16.65
CA GLY A 31 12.15 -11.24 16.34
C GLY A 31 11.69 -11.54 14.91
N ASN A 32 10.67 -12.39 14.79
CA ASN A 32 10.12 -12.81 13.49
C ASN A 32 9.01 -11.86 12.96
N VAL A 33 8.76 -10.73 13.64
CA VAL A 33 7.75 -9.75 13.21
C VAL A 33 8.45 -8.47 12.79
N PHE A 34 8.14 -7.99 11.58
CA PHE A 34 8.57 -6.68 11.11
C PHE A 34 7.36 -5.76 11.03
N ILE A 35 7.43 -4.62 11.72
CA ILE A 35 6.44 -3.55 11.64
C ILE A 35 7.00 -2.48 10.72
N GLY A 36 6.55 -2.50 9.47
CA GLY A 36 6.94 -1.56 8.43
C GLY A 36 5.99 -0.38 8.33
N VAL A 37 6.53 0.80 8.01
CA VAL A 37 5.73 1.94 7.58
C VAL A 37 5.74 1.96 6.06
N GLN A 38 4.57 1.75 5.47
CA GLN A 38 4.44 1.76 4.01
C GLN A 38 4.87 3.14 3.48
N PRO A 39 5.77 3.21 2.48
CA PRO A 39 6.21 4.46 1.91
C PRO A 39 5.05 5.28 1.31
N THR A 40 5.27 6.58 1.19
CA THR A 40 4.32 7.45 0.50
C THR A 40 4.18 7.03 -0.95
N PHE A 41 3.08 7.41 -1.61
CA PHE A 41 2.93 7.16 -3.04
C PHE A 41 3.93 7.94 -3.91
N GLY A 42 4.57 8.99 -3.37
CA GLY A 42 5.32 9.97 -4.13
C GLY A 42 4.45 11.00 -4.88
N TYR A 43 3.12 10.85 -4.85
CA TYR A 43 2.16 11.80 -5.40
C TYR A 43 1.35 12.45 -4.27
N GLU A 44 1.15 13.76 -4.35
CA GLU A 44 0.29 14.48 -3.42
C GLU A 44 -1.19 14.38 -3.84
N GLY A 45 -2.08 14.19 -2.86
CA GLY A 45 -3.54 14.17 -3.06
C GLY A 45 -4.19 12.80 -2.93
N ASP A 46 -5.32 12.60 -3.61
CA ASP A 46 -6.16 11.41 -3.49
C ASP A 46 -5.54 10.17 -4.18
N PRO A 47 -5.22 9.10 -3.43
CA PRO A 47 -4.60 7.89 -3.98
C PRO A 47 -5.48 7.14 -4.98
N MET A 48 -6.82 7.30 -4.92
CA MET A 48 -7.73 6.70 -5.89
C MET A 48 -7.50 7.24 -7.31
N ARG A 49 -6.90 8.43 -7.46
CA ARG A 49 -6.52 8.95 -8.78
C ARG A 49 -5.46 8.09 -9.47
N LEU A 50 -4.62 7.40 -8.69
CA LEU A 50 -3.57 6.54 -9.25
C LEU A 50 -4.15 5.31 -9.96
N LEU A 51 -5.35 4.86 -9.59
CA LEU A 51 -6.07 3.79 -10.31
C LEU A 51 -6.29 4.11 -11.80
N PHE A 52 -6.40 5.39 -12.14
CA PHE A 52 -6.68 5.87 -13.49
C PHE A 52 -5.46 6.51 -14.16
N SER A 53 -4.36 6.66 -13.43
CA SER A 53 -3.14 7.25 -13.96
C SER A 53 -2.45 6.27 -14.90
N LYS A 54 -2.17 6.73 -16.12
CA LYS A 54 -1.44 5.94 -17.13
C LYS A 54 0.07 6.14 -17.06
N SER A 55 0.54 7.24 -16.47
CA SER A 55 1.96 7.61 -16.41
C SER A 55 2.55 7.49 -15.00
N ALA A 56 1.73 7.29 -13.97
CA ALA A 56 2.25 7.15 -12.61
C ALA A 56 3.03 5.84 -12.43
N SER A 57 3.98 5.85 -11.50
CA SER A 57 4.72 4.67 -11.06
C SER A 57 5.13 4.82 -9.59
N PRO A 58 5.35 3.72 -8.86
CA PRO A 58 5.94 3.80 -7.53
C PRO A 58 7.36 4.38 -7.59
N HIS A 59 7.75 5.17 -6.58
CA HIS A 59 9.14 5.61 -6.45
C HIS A 59 10.03 4.45 -5.96
N HIS A 60 11.36 4.60 -6.11
CA HIS A 60 12.33 3.56 -5.75
C HIS A 60 12.20 3.07 -4.31
N GLY A 61 12.00 3.98 -3.35
CA GLY A 61 11.77 3.64 -1.94
C GLY A 61 10.52 2.77 -1.70
N PHE A 62 9.46 2.96 -2.49
CA PHE A 62 8.27 2.12 -2.43
C PHE A 62 8.58 0.69 -2.88
N ALA A 63 9.28 0.54 -4.01
CA ALA A 63 9.72 -0.76 -4.50
C ALA A 63 10.74 -1.42 -3.56
N ALA A 64 11.64 -0.64 -2.96
CA ALA A 64 12.63 -1.12 -2.00
C ALA A 64 11.99 -1.70 -0.74
N TYR A 65 10.92 -1.08 -0.24
CA TYR A 65 10.16 -1.62 0.90
C TYR A 65 9.66 -3.03 0.63
N PHE A 66 8.97 -3.25 -0.49
CA PHE A 66 8.43 -4.57 -0.81
C PHE A 66 9.52 -5.59 -1.15
N SER A 67 10.57 -5.16 -1.86
CA SER A 67 11.75 -5.99 -2.13
C SER A 67 12.44 -6.43 -0.83
N PHE A 68 12.57 -5.53 0.16
CA PHE A 68 13.10 -5.87 1.47
C PHE A 68 12.22 -6.91 2.18
N VAL A 69 10.90 -6.72 2.19
CA VAL A 69 9.97 -7.64 2.84
C VAL A 69 10.06 -9.05 2.23
N GLU A 70 10.13 -9.17 0.89
CA GLU A 70 10.20 -10.46 0.20
C GLU A 70 11.58 -11.12 0.29
N THR A 71 12.64 -10.37 -0.01
CA THR A 71 13.95 -10.98 -0.31
C THR A 71 14.93 -10.90 0.85
N ILE A 72 14.84 -9.86 1.69
CA ILE A 72 15.79 -9.59 2.77
C ILE A 72 15.22 -10.08 4.11
N PHE A 73 14.05 -9.57 4.50
CA PHE A 73 13.35 -10.02 5.70
C PHE A 73 12.75 -11.42 5.51
N LYS A 74 12.40 -11.78 4.27
CA LYS A 74 11.85 -13.10 3.90
C LYS A 74 10.55 -13.41 4.65
N ALA A 75 9.61 -12.48 4.59
CA ALA A 75 8.29 -12.68 5.19
C ALA A 75 7.56 -13.87 4.57
N ASP A 76 7.02 -14.74 5.41
CA ASP A 76 6.10 -15.81 4.97
C ASP A 76 4.69 -15.28 4.67
N ALA A 77 4.33 -14.11 5.21
CA ALA A 77 3.06 -13.42 4.96
C ALA A 77 3.19 -11.92 5.28
N VAL A 78 2.34 -11.10 4.66
CA VAL A 78 2.20 -9.67 4.99
C VAL A 78 0.78 -9.37 5.46
N LEU A 79 0.66 -8.54 6.49
CA LEU A 79 -0.61 -8.04 7.02
C LEU A 79 -0.70 -6.53 6.80
N HIS A 80 -1.69 -6.10 6.02
CA HIS A 80 -2.05 -4.70 5.85
C HIS A 80 -3.33 -4.34 6.63
N PHE A 81 -3.47 -3.06 6.96
CA PHE A 81 -4.69 -2.50 7.53
C PHE A 81 -5.34 -1.57 6.51
N GLY A 82 -6.56 -1.94 6.09
CA GLY A 82 -7.32 -1.34 5.01
C GLY A 82 -8.07 -0.09 5.43
N THR A 83 -7.44 1.06 5.20
CA THR A 83 -8.04 2.40 5.18
C THR A 83 -7.49 3.18 3.97
N HIS A 84 -7.49 2.54 2.80
CA HIS A 84 -6.79 2.90 1.55
C HIS A 84 -5.32 2.42 1.48
N GLY A 85 -5.09 1.14 1.20
CA GLY A 85 -3.74 0.58 1.07
C GLY A 85 -3.05 1.06 -0.20
N SER A 86 -1.79 1.49 -0.14
CA SER A 86 -1.19 2.14 -1.31
C SER A 86 -0.88 1.18 -2.46
N LEU A 87 -0.59 -0.07 -2.12
CA LEU A 87 -0.31 -1.13 -3.06
C LEU A 87 -1.47 -1.40 -4.04
N GLU A 88 -2.72 -1.50 -3.55
CA GLU A 88 -3.85 -1.89 -4.40
C GLU A 88 -4.20 -0.82 -5.44
N PHE A 89 -3.87 0.44 -5.19
CA PHE A 89 -4.16 1.56 -6.08
C PHE A 89 -3.01 1.88 -7.04
N MET A 90 -1.87 1.17 -6.93
CA MET A 90 -0.75 1.39 -7.83
C MET A 90 -1.14 1.12 -9.30
N PRO A 91 -0.57 1.86 -10.27
CA PRO A 91 -0.96 1.76 -11.67
C PRO A 91 -0.87 0.35 -12.25
N GLY A 92 -1.84 0.02 -13.11
CA GLY A 92 -1.99 -1.32 -13.67
C GLY A 92 -3.44 -1.61 -14.05
N LYS A 93 -3.67 -2.78 -14.68
CA LYS A 93 -5.00 -3.24 -15.10
C LYS A 93 -6.00 -3.20 -13.96
N GLN A 94 -7.28 -3.00 -14.25
CA GLN A 94 -8.35 -2.94 -13.23
C GLN A 94 -8.55 -4.27 -12.46
N VAL A 95 -8.35 -5.40 -13.15
CA VAL A 95 -8.44 -6.77 -12.61
C VAL A 95 -7.59 -7.69 -13.49
N GLY A 96 -7.20 -8.87 -12.96
CA GLY A 96 -6.38 -9.84 -13.71
C GLY A 96 -4.99 -9.26 -13.99
N MET A 97 -4.23 -9.02 -12.91
CA MET A 97 -2.91 -8.42 -13.02
C MET A 97 -2.00 -9.26 -13.91
N SER A 98 -1.00 -8.58 -14.47
CA SER A 98 0.11 -9.21 -15.18
C SER A 98 1.41 -8.67 -14.61
N GLY A 99 2.54 -9.34 -14.85
CA GLY A 99 3.85 -8.94 -14.29
C GLY A 99 4.35 -7.52 -14.60
N VAL A 100 3.67 -6.78 -15.47
CA VAL A 100 3.90 -5.35 -15.73
C VAL A 100 3.04 -4.40 -14.87
N CYS A 101 2.05 -4.93 -14.15
CA CYS A 101 1.21 -4.17 -13.22
C CYS A 101 1.96 -4.03 -11.90
N TYR A 102 2.07 -2.80 -11.39
CA TYR A 102 2.82 -2.56 -10.16
C TYR A 102 2.28 -3.32 -8.94
N PRO A 103 0.96 -3.44 -8.70
CA PRO A 103 0.46 -4.22 -7.56
C PRO A 103 0.99 -5.66 -7.52
N ASP A 104 1.00 -6.36 -8.66
CA ASP A 104 1.43 -7.75 -8.82
C ASP A 104 2.93 -7.91 -8.61
N SER A 105 3.68 -7.02 -9.23
CA SER A 105 5.14 -7.09 -9.26
C SER A 105 5.83 -6.49 -8.03
N LEU A 106 5.10 -5.69 -7.24
CA LEU A 106 5.55 -5.21 -5.94
C LEU A 106 5.27 -6.24 -4.84
N ILE A 107 4.05 -6.79 -4.77
CA ILE A 107 3.72 -7.76 -3.71
C ILE A 107 4.40 -9.12 -3.93
N GLY A 108 4.74 -9.43 -5.19
CA GLY A 108 5.38 -10.66 -5.56
C GLY A 108 4.52 -11.87 -5.23
N THR A 109 5.12 -12.85 -4.55
CA THR A 109 4.47 -14.13 -4.26
C THR A 109 4.02 -14.27 -2.82
N ILE A 110 4.24 -13.26 -1.98
CA ILE A 110 3.93 -13.32 -0.55
C ILE A 110 2.43 -13.33 -0.33
N PRO A 111 1.89 -14.25 0.49
CA PRO A 111 0.52 -14.19 0.96
C PRO A 111 0.18 -12.83 1.57
N ASN A 112 -0.77 -12.12 0.96
CA ASN A 112 -1.22 -10.80 1.38
C ASN A 112 -2.54 -10.90 2.16
N VAL A 113 -2.53 -10.54 3.44
CA VAL A 113 -3.71 -10.48 4.29
C VAL A 113 -4.04 -9.02 4.57
N CYS A 114 -5.30 -8.64 4.48
CA CYS A 114 -5.74 -7.28 4.80
C CYS A 114 -6.89 -7.30 5.81
N TYR A 115 -6.76 -6.53 6.89
CA TYR A 115 -7.90 -6.18 7.73
C TYR A 115 -8.70 -5.05 7.09
N TYR A 116 -9.97 -5.28 6.75
CA TYR A 116 -10.85 -4.25 6.16
C TYR A 116 -12.09 -4.01 7.01
N ALA A 117 -12.58 -2.77 7.02
CA ALA A 117 -13.84 -2.46 7.67
C ALA A 117 -14.99 -3.21 6.98
N ALA A 118 -15.87 -3.84 7.74
CA ALA A 118 -17.00 -4.59 7.20
C ALA A 118 -17.94 -3.73 6.32
N ASN A 119 -17.97 -2.42 6.55
CA ASN A 119 -18.77 -1.46 5.79
C ASN A 119 -18.06 -0.87 4.54
N ASN A 120 -16.83 -1.28 4.22
CA ASN A 120 -16.09 -0.84 3.02
C ASN A 120 -15.82 -2.00 2.04
N PRO A 121 -16.88 -2.65 1.49
CA PRO A 121 -16.72 -3.80 0.61
C PRO A 121 -16.14 -3.45 -0.76
N SER A 122 -16.35 -2.22 -1.24
CA SER A 122 -15.88 -1.77 -2.55
C SER A 122 -14.35 -1.74 -2.61
N GLU A 123 -13.68 -1.13 -1.64
CA GLU A 123 -12.22 -1.07 -1.63
C GLU A 123 -11.60 -2.40 -1.24
N ALA A 124 -12.22 -3.14 -0.32
CA ALA A 124 -11.82 -4.51 -0.03
C ALA A 124 -11.82 -5.38 -1.31
N THR A 125 -12.77 -5.15 -2.21
CA THR A 125 -12.83 -5.85 -3.50
C THR A 125 -11.69 -5.43 -4.44
N ILE A 126 -11.26 -4.16 -4.41
CA ILE A 126 -10.09 -3.68 -5.16
C ILE A 126 -8.83 -4.39 -4.66
N ALA A 127 -8.60 -4.44 -3.34
CA ALA A 127 -7.47 -5.14 -2.75
C ALA A 127 -7.43 -6.62 -3.16
N LYS A 128 -8.57 -7.32 -3.11
CA LYS A 128 -8.70 -8.72 -3.59
C LYS A 128 -8.28 -8.89 -5.04
N ARG A 129 -8.77 -8.01 -5.93
CA ARG A 129 -8.60 -8.14 -7.38
C ARG A 129 -7.24 -7.70 -7.89
N ARG A 130 -6.57 -6.80 -7.17
CA ARG A 130 -5.32 -6.15 -7.63
C ARG A 130 -4.08 -6.58 -6.85
N SER A 131 -4.21 -7.01 -5.60
CA SER A 131 -3.07 -7.32 -4.73
C SER A 131 -3.12 -8.71 -4.09
N TYR A 132 -4.03 -9.58 -4.57
CA TYR A 132 -4.24 -10.93 -4.06
C TYR A 132 -4.60 -10.99 -2.57
N ALA A 133 -5.18 -9.91 -2.05
CA ALA A 133 -5.49 -9.80 -0.63
C ALA A 133 -6.56 -10.80 -0.19
N ASN A 134 -6.30 -11.54 0.89
CA ASN A 134 -7.32 -12.16 1.69
C ASN A 134 -7.85 -11.15 2.73
N THR A 135 -9.10 -10.73 2.61
CA THR A 135 -9.67 -9.68 3.45
C THR A 135 -10.39 -10.25 4.66
N ILE A 136 -9.89 -9.98 5.86
CA ILE A 136 -10.56 -10.30 7.11
C ILE A 136 -11.31 -9.05 7.56
N SER A 137 -12.61 -9.15 7.82
CA SER A 137 -13.40 -7.99 8.21
C SER A 137 -13.22 -7.66 9.70
N TYR A 138 -13.27 -6.37 10.02
CA TYR A 138 -13.42 -5.89 11.40
C TYR A 138 -14.68 -5.02 11.54
N LEU A 139 -15.22 -4.97 12.76
CA LEU A 139 -16.37 -4.12 13.09
C LEU A 139 -15.91 -2.67 13.23
N THR A 140 -16.65 -1.73 12.64
CA THR A 140 -16.44 -0.31 12.91
C THR A 140 -16.65 0.00 14.39
N PRO A 141 -16.13 1.14 14.90
CA PRO A 141 -16.44 1.57 16.25
C PRO A 141 -17.96 1.53 16.54
N PRO A 142 -18.37 1.21 17.78
CA PRO A 142 -19.78 1.15 18.15
C PRO A 142 -20.44 2.51 17.88
N ALA A 143 -21.55 2.50 17.16
CA ALA A 143 -22.29 3.73 16.89
C ALA A 143 -22.99 4.21 18.17
N GLU A 144 -22.93 5.52 18.40
CA GLU A 144 -23.68 6.19 19.46
C GLU A 144 -24.58 7.26 18.86
N ASN A 145 -25.65 7.62 19.57
CA ASN A 145 -26.42 8.79 19.19
C ASN A 145 -25.55 10.04 19.38
N ALA A 146 -25.46 10.88 18.34
CA ALA A 146 -24.65 12.11 18.40
C ALA A 146 -25.07 13.08 19.52
N GLY A 147 -26.32 12.97 19.99
CA GLY A 147 -26.90 13.88 20.97
C GLY A 147 -27.03 15.31 20.43
N LEU A 148 -27.39 16.24 21.34
CA LEU A 148 -27.40 17.67 21.07
C LEU A 148 -26.38 18.33 21.99
N TYR A 149 -25.63 19.30 21.47
CA TYR A 149 -24.61 20.02 22.22
C TYR A 149 -24.71 21.54 21.98
N LYS A 150 -24.32 22.33 23.00
CA LYS A 150 -24.35 23.80 22.98
C LYS A 150 -25.75 24.34 22.62
N GLY A 151 -25.84 25.29 21.69
CA GLY A 151 -27.11 25.91 21.27
C GLY A 151 -28.10 24.95 20.60
N LEU A 152 -27.66 23.75 20.19
CA LEU A 152 -28.58 22.74 19.64
C LEU A 152 -29.39 22.02 20.73
N LYS A 153 -29.03 22.15 22.00
CA LYS A 153 -29.74 21.54 23.15
C LYS A 153 -30.70 22.53 23.85
N GLN A 154 -30.64 23.81 23.52
CA GLN A 154 -31.44 24.86 24.16
C GLN A 154 -32.90 24.83 23.72
#